data_AF-A0A659Q7V5-F1
#
_entry.id   AF-A0A659Q7V5-F1
#
_cell.length_a   1.000
_cell.length_b   1.000
_cell.length_c   1.000
_cell.angle_alpha   90.00
_cell.angle_beta   90.00
_cell.angle_gamma   90.00
#
_symmetry.space_group_name_H-M   'P 1'
#
loop_
_entity.id
_entity.type
_entity.pdbx_description
1 polymer ?
#
loop_
_entity_poly.entity_id
_entity_poly.type
_entity_poly.pdbx_seq_one_letter_code
_entity_poly.pdbx_strand_id
1 'polypeptide(L)'
;TGMLVETLWLLPVAAIYLFGIADSAPSHMGQNALSLNLLLMAAGVVTTIPLLCFTGAAMRLRLSTLGFFQYIGPTLMFLLAVTFYGEVPGADKMVTFAFIWVALAIFVMDAIYTQRRKH
;
A
#
# COMPACT_ATOMS: atom_id res chain seq x y z
N THR A 1 14.95 -10.49 -5.44
CA THR A 1 14.78 -11.68 -6.30
C THR A 1 13.43 -12.35 -6.09
N GLY A 2 12.91 -12.46 -4.86
CA GLY A 2 11.56 -12.99 -4.57
C GLY A 2 10.42 -12.34 -5.39
N MET A 3 10.22 -11.02 -5.24
CA MET A 3 9.12 -10.30 -5.91
C MET A 3 9.08 -10.43 -7.45
N LEU A 4 10.24 -10.49 -8.10
CA LEU A 4 10.31 -10.67 -9.56
C LEU A 4 9.86 -12.08 -9.94
N VAL A 5 10.29 -13.09 -9.18
CA VAL A 5 9.90 -14.50 -9.41
C VAL A 5 8.42 -14.70 -9.11
N GLU A 6 7.91 -14.11 -8.02
CA GLU A 6 6.48 -14.14 -7.67
C GLU A 6 5.62 -13.48 -8.76
N THR A 7 6.05 -12.32 -9.29
CA THR A 7 5.35 -11.65 -10.39
C THR A 7 5.39 -12.46 -11.68
N LEU A 8 6.54 -13.05 -12.04
CA LEU A 8 6.67 -13.92 -13.22
C LEU A 8 5.82 -15.17 -13.12
N TRP A 9 5.70 -15.73 -11.91
CA TRP A 9 4.87 -16.90 -11.65
C TRP A 9 3.37 -16.58 -11.82
N LEU A 10 2.94 -15.39 -11.42
CA LEU A 10 1.56 -14.94 -11.58
C LEU A 10 1.24 -14.44 -13.01
N LEU A 11 2.25 -14.05 -13.78
CA LEU A 11 2.12 -13.55 -15.15
C LEU A 11 1.28 -14.46 -16.07
N PRO A 12 1.49 -15.79 -16.15
CA PRO A 12 0.65 -16.65 -16.99
C PRO A 12 -0.82 -16.65 -16.56
N VAL A 13 -1.11 -16.65 -15.26
CA VAL A 13 -2.50 -16.59 -14.75
C VAL A 13 -3.13 -15.24 -15.10
N ALA A 14 -2.39 -14.15 -14.92
CA ALA A 14 -2.83 -12.81 -15.30
C ALA A 14 -3.07 -12.69 -16.82
N ALA A 15 -2.22 -13.30 -17.65
CA ALA A 15 -2.39 -13.33 -19.11
C ALA A 15 -3.64 -14.12 -19.52
N ILE A 16 -3.88 -15.30 -18.93
CA ILE A 16 -5.11 -16.08 -19.19
C ILE A 16 -6.35 -15.26 -18.81
N TYR A 17 -6.32 -14.58 -17.66
CA TYR A 17 -7.41 -13.71 -17.26
C TYR A 17 -7.62 -12.56 -18.24
N LEU A 18 -6.57 -11.80 -18.57
CA LEU A 18 -6.68 -10.62 -19.44
C LEU A 18 -7.10 -10.94 -20.87
N PHE A 19 -6.60 -12.04 -21.45
CA PHE A 19 -6.88 -12.39 -22.85
C PHE A 19 -8.06 -13.36 -23.02
N GLY A 20 -8.42 -14.10 -21.96
CA GLY A 20 -9.45 -15.15 -22.04
C GLY A 20 -10.74 -14.86 -21.27
N ILE A 21 -10.71 -14.00 -20.25
CA ILE A 21 -11.84 -13.82 -19.32
C ILE A 21 -12.26 -12.34 -19.20
N ALA A 22 -11.31 -11.41 -19.21
CA ALA A 22 -11.56 -10.00 -18.92
C ALA A 22 -12.24 -9.28 -20.11
N ASP A 23 -13.57 -9.16 -20.02
CA ASP A 23 -14.40 -8.44 -21.00
C ASP A 23 -14.92 -7.12 -20.43
N SER A 24 -14.01 -6.21 -20.10
CA SER A 24 -14.35 -4.91 -19.51
C SER A 24 -13.79 -3.80 -20.38
N ALA A 25 -14.49 -2.67 -20.50
CA ALA A 25 -14.02 -1.56 -21.35
C ALA A 25 -12.53 -1.18 -21.16
N PRO A 26 -11.97 -1.13 -19.92
CA PRO A 26 -10.56 -0.81 -19.71
C PRO A 26 -9.57 -1.90 -20.13
N SER A 27 -9.98 -3.17 -20.28
CA SER A 27 -9.05 -4.26 -20.65
C SER A 27 -8.58 -4.15 -22.11
N HIS A 28 -9.32 -3.45 -22.95
CA HIS A 28 -8.98 -3.24 -24.36
C HIS A 28 -8.06 -2.03 -24.57
N MET A 29 -6.77 -2.20 -24.31
CA MET A 29 -5.77 -1.12 -24.46
C MET A 29 -5.77 -0.46 -25.85
N GLY A 30 -6.08 -1.20 -26.93
CA GLY A 30 -6.15 -0.64 -28.28
C GLY A 30 -7.35 0.29 -28.53
N GLN A 31 -8.38 0.22 -27.70
CA GLN A 31 -9.59 1.06 -27.79
C GLN A 31 -9.59 2.20 -26.76
N ASN A 32 -8.74 2.12 -25.74
CA ASN A 32 -8.59 3.13 -24.71
C ASN A 32 -7.89 4.39 -25.22
N ALA A 33 -8.21 5.53 -24.61
CA ALA A 33 -7.42 6.75 -24.77
C ALA A 33 -5.98 6.53 -24.30
N LEU A 34 -5.00 7.14 -24.99
CA LEU A 34 -3.58 7.03 -24.64
C LEU A 34 -3.31 7.46 -23.19
N SER A 35 -4.01 8.49 -22.70
CA SER A 35 -3.90 8.97 -21.32
C SER A 35 -4.27 7.89 -20.28
N LEU A 36 -5.33 7.11 -20.53
CA LEU A 36 -5.73 6.02 -19.65
C LEU A 36 -4.68 4.90 -19.65
N ASN A 37 -4.19 4.50 -20.82
CA ASN A 37 -3.14 3.48 -20.92
C ASN A 37 -1.85 3.91 -20.21
N LEU A 38 -1.47 5.18 -20.31
CA LEU A 38 -0.32 5.74 -19.58
C LEU A 38 -0.56 5.70 -18.06
N LEU A 39 -1.75 6.04 -17.58
CA LEU A 39 -2.09 5.94 -16.16
C LEU A 39 -2.06 4.49 -15.66
N LEU A 40 -2.56 3.53 -16.45
CA LEU A 40 -2.51 2.10 -16.10
C LEU A 40 -1.07 1.58 -16.01
N MET A 41 -0.20 1.96 -16.96
CA MET A 41 1.23 1.62 -16.89
C MET A 41 1.92 2.30 -15.69
N ALA A 42 1.62 3.58 -15.47
CA ALA A 42 2.16 4.34 -14.34
C ALA A 42 1.74 3.76 -12.99
N ALA A 43 0.50 3.25 -12.87
CA ALA A 43 0.03 2.58 -11.65
C ALA A 43 0.91 1.36 -11.29
N GLY A 44 1.34 0.58 -12.28
CA GLY A 44 2.28 -0.52 -12.07
C GLY A 44 3.64 -0.05 -11.55
N VAL A 45 4.19 1.03 -12.13
CA VAL A 45 5.48 1.61 -11.70
C VAL A 45 5.37 2.19 -10.28
N VAL A 46 4.35 3.01 -10.02
CA VAL A 46 4.12 3.68 -8.75
C VAL A 46 3.86 2.68 -7.61
N THR A 47 3.26 1.53 -7.89
CA THR A 47 3.06 0.46 -6.88
C THR A 47 4.32 -0.39 -6.66
N THR A 48 5.07 -0.69 -7.71
CA THR A 48 6.28 -1.52 -7.62
C THR A 48 7.42 -0.82 -6.87
N ILE A 49 7.59 0.49 -7.05
CA ILE A 49 8.68 1.25 -6.40
C ILE A 49 8.63 1.14 -4.86
N PRO A 50 7.51 1.48 -4.17
CA PRO A 50 7.39 1.32 -2.72
C PRO A 50 7.59 -0.12 -2.27
N LEU A 51 7.09 -1.11 -3.02
CA LEU A 51 7.25 -2.52 -2.68
C LEU A 51 8.73 -2.92 -2.71
N LEU A 52 9.49 -2.52 -3.74
CA LEU A 52 10.92 -2.81 -3.83
C LEU A 52 11.68 -2.14 -2.68
N CYS A 53 11.40 -0.86 -2.40
CA CYS A 53 11.97 -0.16 -1.24
C CYS A 53 11.64 -0.88 0.08
N PHE A 54 10.39 -1.33 0.24
CA PHE A 54 9.93 -2.08 1.41
C PHE A 54 10.69 -3.39 1.58
N THR A 55 10.85 -4.19 0.52
CA THR A 55 11.63 -5.45 0.61
C THR A 55 13.08 -5.20 1.02
N GLY A 56 13.69 -4.11 0.56
CA GLY A 56 15.03 -3.69 0.98
C GLY A 56 15.08 -3.28 2.46
N ALA A 57 14.10 -2.50 2.92
CA ALA A 57 13.98 -2.08 4.31
C ALA A 57 13.68 -3.25 5.26
N ALA A 58 12.87 -4.21 4.81
CA ALA A 58 12.46 -5.36 5.58
C ALA A 58 13.62 -6.26 6.01
N MET A 59 14.67 -6.33 5.18
CA MET A 59 15.89 -7.07 5.51
C MET A 59 16.78 -6.37 6.55
N ARG A 60 16.52 -5.09 6.86
CA ARG A 60 17.38 -4.26 7.73
C ARG A 60 16.70 -3.81 9.02
N LEU A 61 15.37 -3.85 9.07
CA LEU A 61 14.57 -3.41 10.21
C LEU A 61 14.08 -4.59 11.05
N ARG A 62 13.89 -4.35 12.35
CA ARG A 62 13.20 -5.32 13.21
C ARG A 62 11.74 -5.42 12.79
N LEU A 63 11.17 -6.63 12.83
CA LEU A 63 9.79 -6.91 12.43
C LEU A 63 8.77 -5.98 13.13
N SER A 64 9.00 -5.65 14.40
CA SER A 64 8.17 -4.72 15.17
C SER A 64 8.17 -3.29 14.62
N THR A 65 9.32 -2.77 14.18
CA THR A 65 9.42 -1.45 13.54
C THR A 65 8.78 -1.45 12.16
N LEU A 66 8.89 -2.57 11.45
CA LEU A 66 8.32 -2.78 10.13
C LEU A 66 6.78 -2.75 10.17
N GLY A 67 6.18 -3.45 11.13
CA GLY A 67 4.73 -3.42 11.37
C GLY A 67 4.23 -2.02 11.74
N PHE A 68 5.04 -1.23 12.45
CA PHE A 68 4.72 0.17 12.75
C PHE A 68 4.58 1.03 11.48
N PHE A 69 5.57 0.95 10.57
CA PHE A 69 5.52 1.69 9.31
C PHE A 69 4.30 1.33 8.46
N GLN A 70 3.78 0.10 8.60
CA GLN A 70 2.59 -0.35 7.89
C GLN A 70 1.32 0.38 8.32
N TYR A 71 1.27 0.98 9.52
CA TYR A 71 0.13 1.82 9.95
C TYR A 71 0.07 3.19 9.24
N ILE A 72 1.14 3.63 8.57
CA ILE A 72 1.13 4.85 7.76
C ILE A 72 0.19 4.69 6.55
N GLY A 73 0.16 3.50 5.93
CA GLY A 73 -0.71 3.20 4.79
C GLY A 73 -2.19 3.47 5.05
N PRO A 74 -2.84 2.80 6.03
CA PRO A 74 -4.24 3.04 6.36
C PRO A 74 -4.48 4.46 6.90
N THR A 75 -3.49 5.07 7.56
CA THR A 75 -3.58 6.48 7.99
C THR A 75 -3.68 7.44 6.81
N LEU A 76 -2.83 7.26 5.80
CA LEU A 76 -2.83 8.08 4.59
C LEU A 76 -4.10 7.82 3.76
N MET A 77 -4.53 6.57 3.63
CA MET A 77 -5.79 6.21 2.97
C MET A 77 -6.99 6.90 3.64
N PHE A 78 -7.08 6.86 4.97
CA PHE A 78 -8.13 7.56 5.71
C PHE A 78 -8.09 9.07 5.50
N LEU A 79 -6.90 9.69 5.58
CA LEU A 79 -6.75 11.11 5.34
C LEU A 79 -7.18 11.50 3.92
N LEU A 80 -6.79 10.74 2.91
CA LEU A 80 -7.22 10.96 1.53
C LEU A 80 -8.73 10.81 1.37
N ALA A 81 -9.33 9.79 1.96
CA ALA A 81 -10.79 9.56 1.96
C ALA A 81 -11.55 10.78 2.49
N VAL A 82 -11.15 11.29 3.66
CA VAL A 82 -11.86 12.40 4.32
C VAL A 82 -11.55 13.75 3.67
N THR A 83 -10.28 14.03 3.36
CA THR A 83 -9.85 15.38 2.90
C THR A 83 -9.98 15.59 1.40
N PHE A 84 -9.72 14.55 0.60
CA PHE A 84 -9.65 14.67 -0.86
C PHE A 84 -10.90 14.10 -1.55
N TYR A 85 -11.37 12.93 -1.09
CA TYR A 85 -12.58 12.30 -1.63
C TYR A 85 -13.88 12.78 -0.96
N GLY A 86 -13.77 13.52 0.16
CA GLY A 86 -14.91 14.09 0.87
C GLY A 86 -15.81 13.05 1.54
N GLU A 87 -15.31 11.83 1.77
CA GLU A 87 -16.07 10.80 2.48
C GLU A 87 -16.24 11.21 3.95
N VAL A 88 -17.48 11.22 4.43
CA VAL A 88 -17.78 11.44 5.84
C VAL A 88 -17.60 10.12 6.58
N PRO A 89 -16.58 9.97 7.42
CA PRO A 89 -16.33 8.71 8.09
C PRO A 89 -17.44 8.46 9.11
N GLY A 90 -18.04 7.28 9.07
CA GLY A 90 -18.97 6.83 10.10
C GLY A 90 -18.34 6.81 11.49
N ALA A 91 -19.17 6.89 12.53
CA ALA A 91 -18.70 6.88 13.91
C ALA A 91 -17.84 5.64 14.23
N ASP A 92 -18.14 4.49 13.62
CA ASP A 92 -17.37 3.25 13.72
C ASP A 92 -15.94 3.39 13.18
N LYS A 93 -15.77 4.09 12.04
CA LYS A 93 -14.46 4.32 11.42
C LYS A 93 -13.63 5.28 12.26
N MET A 94 -14.25 6.33 12.79
CA MET A 94 -13.58 7.31 13.65
C MET A 94 -13.06 6.68 14.95
N VAL A 95 -13.89 5.87 15.62
CA VAL A 95 -13.49 5.18 16.86
C VAL A 95 -12.36 4.19 16.60
N THR A 96 -12.48 3.40 15.52
CA THR A 96 -11.41 2.46 15.12
C THR A 96 -10.10 3.20 14.84
N PHE A 97 -10.17 4.32 14.13
CA PHE A 97 -9.00 5.12 13.81
C PHE A 97 -8.35 5.74 15.06
N ALA A 98 -9.17 6.22 15.99
CA ALA A 98 -8.69 6.75 17.28
C ALA A 98 -7.94 5.68 18.08
N PHE A 99 -8.44 4.44 18.14
CA PHE A 99 -7.73 3.35 18.80
C PHE A 99 -6.38 3.03 18.14
N ILE A 100 -6.32 3.01 16.81
CA ILE A 100 -5.07 2.80 16.06
C ILE A 100 -4.07 3.91 16.42
N TRP A 101 -4.49 5.17 16.43
CA TRP A 101 -3.63 6.31 16.73
C TRP A 101 -3.15 6.33 18.19
N VAL A 102 -4.00 5.95 19.14
CA VAL A 102 -3.61 5.82 20.55
C VAL A 102 -2.56 4.73 20.71
N ALA A 103 -2.77 3.55 20.13
CA ALA A 103 -1.78 2.47 20.15
C ALA A 103 -0.45 2.89 19.49
N LEU A 104 -0.54 3.61 18.36
CA LEU A 104 0.62 4.17 17.67
C LEU A 104 1.39 5.15 18.55
N ALA A 105 0.70 6.09 19.21
CA ALA A 105 1.30 7.08 20.08
C ALA A 105 2.00 6.44 21.28
N ILE A 106 1.35 5.49 21.96
CA ILE A 106 1.93 4.74 23.08
C ILE A 106 3.22 4.02 22.63
N PHE A 107 3.17 3.35 21.48
CA PHE A 107 4.32 2.62 20.95
C PHE A 107 5.48 3.55 20.57
N VAL A 108 5.21 4.69 19.93
CA VAL A 108 6.25 5.69 19.63
C VAL A 108 6.90 6.20 20.92
N MET A 109 6.10 6.47 21.95
CA MET A 109 6.63 6.89 23.25
C MET A 109 7.52 5.82 23.88
N ASP A 110 7.10 4.55 23.85
CA ASP A 110 7.90 3.42 24.35
C ASP A 110 9.21 3.24 23.57
N ALA A 111 9.15 3.34 22.24
CA ALA A 111 10.33 3.23 21.38
C ALA A 111 11.35 4.35 21.66
N ILE A 112 10.89 5.60 21.77
CA ILE A 112 11.74 6.75 22.12
C ILE A 112 12.31 6.59 23.53
N TYR A 113 11.51 6.14 24.50
CA TYR A 113 11.93 5.90 25.88
C TYR A 113 13.01 4.81 25.97
N THR A 114 12.80 3.69 25.30
CA THR A 114 13.73 2.56 25.26
C THR A 114 15.04 2.93 24.55
N GLN A 115 14.97 3.74 23.49
CA GLN A 115 16.16 4.23 22.79
C GLN A 115 16.99 5.18 23.68
N ARG A 116 16.34 6.04 24.48
CA ARG A 116 17.01 6.94 25.42
C ARG A 116 17.66 6.23 26.63
N ARG A 117 17.20 5.04 27.00
CA ARG A 117 17.82 4.23 28.09
C ARG A 117 19.05 3.44 27.64
N LYS A 118 19.27 3.28 26.33
CA LYS A 118 20.42 2.54 25.77
C LYS A 118 21.60 3.44 25.38
N HIS A 119 21.39 4.75 25.38
CA HIS A 119 22.43 5.78 25.34
C HIS A 119 22.68 6.30 26.76
#